data_AF-A0A9W4X0R8-F1
#
_entry.id   AF-A0A9W4X0R8-F1
#
_cell.length_a   1.000
_cell.length_b   1.000
_cell.length_c   1.000
_cell.angle_alpha   90.00
_cell.angle_beta   90.00
_cell.angle_gamma   90.00
#
_symmetry.space_group_name_H-M   'P 1'
#
loop_
_entity.id
_entity.type
_entity.pdbx_description
1 polymer ?
#
loop_
_entity_poly.entity_id
_entity_poly.type
_entity_poly.pdbx_seq_one_letter_code
_entity_poly.pdbx_strand_id
1 'polypeptide(L)'
;MNKKQFSFPPEEEIQKVIKRMTQPGYRRINKGLLPNATTEEKIKYHLCQNISRYARENNLTEKELSKKLGIDQVKTEYLLFSHIDRLILGELIAYADNLHIPLKVEISITKDNNQHVIFGLLRTVLKISPHCWKRNEEFQASKKAKVKENLANWLLDKEVIKNLIQQLKEKEVWFEGVNANCPA
;
A
#
# COMPACT_ATOMS: atom_id res chain seq x y z
N MET A 1 4.64 -44.63 14.41
CA MET A 1 5.48 -43.69 13.63
C MET A 1 6.84 -43.56 14.32
N ASN A 2 7.92 -44.05 13.70
CA ASN A 2 9.27 -43.86 14.25
C ASN A 2 9.62 -42.36 14.22
N LYS A 3 9.80 -41.75 15.39
CA LYS A 3 10.30 -40.38 15.49
C LYS A 3 11.75 -40.37 15.02
N LYS A 4 12.01 -39.85 13.81
CA LYS A 4 13.37 -39.56 13.37
C LYS A 4 13.95 -38.54 14.35
N GLN A 5 14.99 -38.93 15.07
CA GLN A 5 15.69 -38.05 15.98
C GLN A 5 16.39 -36.99 15.12
N PHE A 6 16.09 -35.72 15.35
CA PHE A 6 16.74 -34.62 14.64
C PHE A 6 18.19 -34.54 15.12
N SER A 7 19.14 -34.88 14.24
CA SER A 7 20.56 -34.64 14.46
C SER A 7 20.98 -33.43 13.63
N PHE A 8 21.75 -32.53 14.25
CA PHE A 8 22.39 -31.44 13.50
C PHE A 8 23.37 -32.05 12.46
N PRO A 9 23.49 -31.46 11.26
CA PRO A 9 24.45 -31.94 10.26
C PRO A 9 25.89 -31.90 10.81
N PRO A 10 26.77 -32.79 10.35
CA PRO A 10 28.18 -32.75 10.72
C PRO A 10 28.85 -31.46 10.20
N GLU A 11 29.85 -30.97 10.94
CA GLU A 11 30.55 -29.71 10.63
C GLU A 11 31.09 -29.69 9.19
N GLU A 12 31.58 -30.82 8.68
CA GLU A 12 32.08 -30.94 7.32
C GLU A 12 31.03 -30.63 6.24
N GLU A 13 29.77 -31.01 6.47
CA GLU A 13 28.68 -30.70 5.54
C GLU A 13 28.35 -29.21 5.54
N ILE A 14 28.38 -28.60 6.72
CA ILE A 14 28.16 -27.16 6.90
C ILE A 14 29.24 -26.38 6.17
N GLN A 15 30.51 -26.74 6.36
CA GLN A 15 31.64 -26.14 5.65
C GLN A 15 31.54 -26.30 4.12
N LYS A 16 31.08 -27.46 3.63
CA LYS A 16 30.81 -27.67 2.19
C LYS A 16 29.69 -26.76 1.66
N VAL A 17 28.64 -26.50 2.44
CA VAL A 17 27.57 -25.55 2.06
C VAL A 17 28.10 -24.12 2.06
N ILE A 18 28.80 -23.71 3.12
CA ILE A 18 29.40 -22.37 3.23
C ILE A 18 30.34 -22.12 2.05
N LYS A 19 31.27 -23.05 1.78
CA LYS A 19 32.22 -22.94 0.67
C LYS A 19 31.53 -22.81 -0.69
N ARG A 20 30.38 -23.44 -0.90
CA ARG A 20 29.59 -23.29 -2.14
C ARG A 20 28.92 -21.92 -2.21
N MET A 21 28.35 -21.46 -1.09
CA MET A 21 27.66 -20.16 -1.01
C MET A 21 28.61 -18.96 -1.11
N THR A 22 29.87 -19.11 -0.70
CA THR A 22 30.89 -18.04 -0.80
C THR A 22 31.57 -17.96 -2.15
N GLN A 23 31.27 -18.85 -3.10
CA GLN A 23 31.84 -18.77 -4.45
C GLN A 23 31.40 -17.48 -5.15
N PRO A 24 32.34 -16.76 -5.81
CA PRO A 24 31.98 -15.58 -6.59
C PRO A 24 31.02 -15.98 -7.71
N GLY A 25 29.90 -15.26 -7.81
CA GLY A 25 28.87 -15.55 -8.80
C GLY A 25 27.89 -16.67 -8.40
N TYR A 26 27.94 -17.20 -7.18
CA TYR A 26 26.92 -18.13 -6.71
C TYR A 26 25.56 -17.42 -6.59
N ARG A 27 24.59 -17.82 -7.43
CA ARG A 27 23.30 -17.12 -7.59
C ARG A 27 22.23 -17.55 -6.61
N ARG A 28 22.36 -18.73 -6.01
CA ARG A 28 21.31 -19.34 -5.16
C ARG A 28 21.37 -18.84 -3.71
N ILE A 29 21.56 -17.54 -3.55
CA ILE A 29 21.58 -16.83 -2.27
C ILE A 29 20.44 -15.83 -2.30
N ASN A 30 19.57 -15.87 -1.28
CA ASN A 30 18.54 -14.86 -1.12
C ASN A 30 19.19 -13.50 -0.86
N LYS A 31 18.93 -12.53 -1.75
CA LYS A 31 19.31 -11.14 -1.51
C LYS A 31 18.21 -10.44 -0.72
N GLY A 32 18.54 -10.03 0.50
CA GLY A 32 17.67 -9.19 1.30
C GLY A 32 17.60 -7.76 0.76
N LEU A 33 16.54 -7.05 1.13
CA LEU A 33 16.38 -5.63 0.81
C LEU A 33 17.26 -4.78 1.74
N LEU A 34 17.94 -3.77 1.19
CA LEU A 34 18.71 -2.82 2.00
C LEU A 34 17.78 -1.87 2.79
N PRO A 35 18.19 -1.36 3.97
CA PRO A 35 17.37 -0.46 4.78
C PRO A 35 16.94 0.83 4.05
N ASN A 36 17.80 1.33 3.17
CA ASN A 36 17.61 2.55 2.38
C ASN A 36 17.09 2.27 0.95
N ALA A 37 16.52 1.09 0.70
CA ALA A 37 16.04 0.73 -0.63
C ALA A 37 14.96 1.70 -1.14
N THR A 38 15.05 1.99 -2.43
CA THR A 38 14.10 2.83 -3.18
C THR A 38 12.71 2.20 -3.20
N THR A 39 11.70 3.01 -3.52
CA THR A 39 10.31 2.53 -3.66
C THR A 39 10.19 1.46 -4.74
N GLU A 40 10.90 1.61 -5.86
CA GLU A 40 10.89 0.61 -6.94
C GLU A 40 11.48 -0.72 -6.47
N GLU A 41 12.62 -0.71 -5.78
CA GLU A 41 13.27 -1.91 -5.24
C GLU A 41 12.37 -2.63 -4.23
N LYS A 42 11.69 -1.88 -3.36
CA LYS A 42 10.68 -2.42 -2.42
C LYS A 42 9.57 -3.14 -3.15
N ILE A 43 9.03 -2.55 -4.22
CA ILE A 43 7.97 -3.17 -5.03
C ILE A 43 8.49 -4.43 -5.72
N LYS A 44 9.65 -4.37 -6.37
CA LYS A 44 10.27 -5.54 -7.03
C LYS A 44 10.47 -6.68 -6.04
N TYR A 45 11.02 -6.38 -4.87
CA TYR A 45 11.25 -7.37 -3.82
C TYR A 45 9.94 -8.01 -3.36
N HIS A 46 8.91 -7.20 -3.10
CA HIS A 46 7.60 -7.71 -2.70
C HIS A 46 6.95 -8.62 -3.77
N LEU A 47 7.07 -8.25 -5.05
CA LEU A 47 6.61 -9.09 -6.17
C LEU A 47 7.35 -10.44 -6.20
N CYS A 48 8.68 -10.42 -6.05
CA CYS A 48 9.48 -11.65 -5.98
C CYS A 48 9.02 -12.55 -4.82
N GLN A 49 8.84 -11.98 -3.63
CA GLN A 49 8.38 -12.73 -2.45
C GLN A 49 7.00 -13.35 -2.64
N ASN A 50 6.08 -12.64 -3.30
CA ASN A 50 4.74 -13.17 -3.60
C ASN A 50 4.80 -14.31 -4.62
N ILE A 51 5.61 -14.20 -5.66
CA ILE A 51 5.79 -15.28 -6.64
C ILE A 51 6.47 -16.50 -6.00
N SER A 52 7.50 -16.30 -5.16
CA SER A 52 8.16 -17.39 -4.41
C SER A 52 7.22 -18.05 -3.40
N ARG A 53 6.28 -17.30 -2.81
CA ARG A 53 5.23 -17.87 -1.95
C ARG A 53 4.26 -18.71 -2.76
N TYR A 54 3.77 -18.19 -3.89
CA TYR A 54 2.90 -18.92 -4.81
C TYR A 54 3.52 -20.25 -5.24
N ALA A 55 4.80 -20.24 -5.63
CA ALA A 55 5.51 -21.45 -6.04
C ALA A 55 5.54 -22.51 -4.92
N ARG A 56 5.79 -22.10 -3.67
CA ARG A 56 5.77 -23.00 -2.50
C ARG A 56 4.38 -23.53 -2.18
N GLU A 57 3.37 -22.65 -2.16
CA GLU A 57 1.97 -23.03 -1.87
C GLU A 57 1.39 -23.99 -2.91
N ASN A 58 1.87 -23.92 -4.15
CA ASN A 58 1.46 -24.80 -5.24
C ASN A 58 2.44 -25.96 -5.50
N ASN A 59 3.46 -26.14 -4.66
CA ASN A 59 4.50 -27.16 -4.80
C ASN A 59 5.18 -27.20 -6.17
N LEU A 60 5.36 -26.03 -6.80
CA LEU A 60 6.01 -25.92 -8.11
C LEU A 60 7.52 -26.04 -7.97
N THR A 61 8.10 -26.90 -8.79
CA THR A 61 9.54 -26.92 -9.02
C THR A 61 9.99 -25.71 -9.83
N GLU A 62 11.28 -25.38 -9.79
CA GLU A 62 11.83 -24.25 -10.58
C GLU A 62 11.58 -24.41 -12.08
N LYS A 63 11.66 -25.63 -12.60
CA LYS A 63 11.41 -25.93 -14.02
C LYS A 63 9.95 -25.76 -14.41
N GLU A 64 9.03 -26.13 -13.52
CA GLU A 64 7.59 -25.94 -13.75
C GLU A 64 7.24 -24.46 -13.70
N LEU A 65 7.79 -23.72 -12.73
CA LEU A 65 7.61 -22.29 -12.62
C LEU A 65 8.16 -21.56 -13.87
N SER A 66 9.37 -21.93 -14.33
CA SER A 66 9.98 -21.34 -15.52
C SER A 66 9.13 -21.58 -16.76
N LYS A 67 8.63 -22.82 -16.94
CA LYS A 67 7.73 -23.18 -18.03
C LYS A 67 6.41 -22.41 -17.96
N LYS A 68 5.83 -22.27 -16.77
CA LYS A 68 4.57 -21.55 -16.55
C LYS A 68 4.68 -20.05 -16.84
N LEU A 69 5.83 -19.46 -16.51
CA LEU A 69 6.13 -18.04 -16.77
C LEU A 69 6.70 -17.77 -18.17
N GLY A 70 7.11 -18.80 -18.90
CA GLY A 70 7.76 -18.65 -20.20
C GLY A 70 9.14 -18.00 -20.12
N ILE A 71 9.87 -18.20 -19.02
CA ILE A 71 11.20 -17.62 -18.77
C ILE A 71 12.27 -18.70 -18.66
N ASP A 72 13.53 -18.31 -18.86
CA ASP A 72 14.66 -19.21 -18.68
C ASP A 72 14.89 -19.58 -17.19
N GLN A 73 15.67 -20.64 -16.97
CA GLN A 73 15.94 -21.14 -15.63
C GLN A 73 16.77 -20.15 -14.79
N VAL A 74 17.66 -19.39 -15.41
CA VAL A 74 18.52 -18.41 -14.72
C VAL A 74 17.70 -17.24 -14.18
N LYS A 75 16.77 -16.72 -14.99
CA LYS A 75 15.81 -15.68 -14.63
C LYS A 75 14.84 -16.16 -13.56
N THR A 76 14.48 -17.43 -13.60
CA THR A 76 13.70 -18.08 -12.53
C THR A 76 14.48 -18.11 -11.21
N GLU A 77 15.78 -18.42 -11.23
CA GLU A 77 16.62 -18.30 -10.03
C GLU A 77 16.69 -16.85 -9.53
N TYR A 78 16.89 -15.87 -10.42
CA TYR A 78 16.88 -14.45 -10.01
C TYR A 78 15.57 -14.05 -9.34
N LEU A 79 14.44 -14.51 -9.87
CA LEU A 79 13.12 -14.28 -9.32
C LEU A 79 12.96 -14.93 -7.94
N LEU A 80 13.27 -16.22 -7.81
CA LEU A 80 13.09 -16.98 -6.58
C LEU A 80 14.00 -16.48 -5.44
N PHE A 81 15.23 -16.09 -5.77
CA PHE A 81 16.23 -15.60 -4.82
C PHE A 81 16.27 -14.06 -4.70
N SER A 82 15.28 -13.35 -5.26
CA SER A 82 15.11 -11.89 -5.14
C SER A 82 16.30 -11.06 -5.59
N HIS A 83 16.94 -11.42 -6.71
CA HIS A 83 17.96 -10.61 -7.39
C HIS A 83 17.30 -9.45 -8.14
N ILE A 84 16.73 -8.51 -7.40
CA ILE A 84 15.95 -7.38 -7.92
C ILE A 84 16.75 -6.47 -8.86
N ASP A 85 18.08 -6.47 -8.75
CA ASP A 85 19.01 -5.76 -9.65
C ASP A 85 19.01 -6.32 -11.08
N ARG A 86 18.56 -7.57 -11.26
CA ARG A 86 18.50 -8.26 -12.55
C ARG A 86 17.10 -8.33 -13.15
N LEU A 87 16.12 -7.71 -12.48
CA LEU A 87 14.70 -7.83 -12.83
C LEU A 87 14.11 -6.45 -13.12
N ILE A 88 13.31 -6.39 -14.18
CA ILE A 88 12.59 -5.18 -14.57
C ILE A 88 11.21 -5.21 -13.94
N LEU A 89 10.74 -4.09 -13.39
CA LEU A 89 9.47 -4.03 -12.67
C LEU A 89 8.29 -4.46 -13.55
N GLY A 90 8.24 -4.00 -14.81
CA GLY A 90 7.18 -4.35 -15.74
C GLY A 90 7.08 -5.86 -16.00
N GLU A 91 8.22 -6.56 -16.06
CA GLU A 91 8.24 -8.02 -16.22
C GLU A 91 7.68 -8.74 -14.98
N LEU A 92 8.04 -8.27 -13.79
CA LEU A 92 7.53 -8.86 -12.53
C LEU A 92 6.01 -8.72 -12.41
N ILE A 93 5.46 -7.60 -12.85
CA ILE A 93 4.01 -7.39 -12.88
C ILE A 93 3.37 -8.38 -13.86
N ALA A 94 3.95 -8.55 -15.06
CA ALA A 94 3.45 -9.52 -16.04
C ALA A 94 3.53 -10.97 -15.52
N TYR A 95 4.60 -11.34 -14.80
CA TYR A 95 4.71 -12.67 -14.19
C TYR A 95 3.65 -12.89 -13.10
N ALA A 96 3.42 -11.89 -12.25
CA ALA A 96 2.40 -11.98 -11.21
C ALA A 96 0.98 -12.08 -11.80
N ASP A 97 0.71 -11.34 -12.87
CA ASP A 97 -0.56 -11.41 -13.63
C ASP A 97 -0.78 -12.79 -14.26
N ASN A 98 0.24 -13.36 -14.91
CA ASN A 98 0.19 -14.71 -15.47
C ASN A 98 -0.11 -15.79 -14.42
N LEU A 99 0.36 -15.59 -13.18
CA LEU A 99 0.11 -16.49 -12.06
C LEU A 99 -1.20 -16.18 -11.33
N HIS A 100 -1.93 -15.14 -11.73
CA HIS A 100 -3.16 -14.64 -11.11
C HIS A 100 -2.97 -14.35 -9.61
N ILE A 101 -1.80 -13.83 -9.23
CA ILE A 101 -1.49 -13.49 -7.85
C ILE A 101 -2.17 -12.15 -7.52
N PRO A 102 -3.00 -12.08 -6.47
CA PRO A 102 -3.63 -10.81 -6.08
C PRO A 102 -2.55 -9.81 -5.65
N LEU A 103 -2.41 -8.73 -6.40
CA LEU A 103 -1.48 -7.65 -6.10
C LEU A 103 -2.21 -6.50 -5.41
N LYS A 104 -1.82 -6.22 -4.17
CA LYS A 104 -2.20 -4.99 -3.48
C LYS A 104 -1.03 -4.00 -3.58
N VAL A 105 -1.23 -2.93 -4.34
CA VAL A 105 -0.28 -1.81 -4.41
C VAL A 105 -0.80 -0.72 -3.47
N GLU A 106 -0.08 -0.48 -2.38
CA GLU A 106 -0.37 0.61 -1.46
C GLU A 106 0.45 1.84 -1.86
N ILE A 107 -0.24 2.89 -2.31
CA ILE A 107 0.38 4.16 -2.68
C ILE A 107 0.20 5.12 -1.51
N SER A 108 1.23 5.23 -0.68
CA SER A 108 1.28 6.20 0.43
C SER A 108 1.71 7.55 -0.13
N ILE A 109 0.76 8.46 -0.33
CA ILE A 109 1.04 9.81 -0.81
C ILE A 109 1.42 10.68 0.40
N THR A 110 2.70 11.06 0.51
CA THR A 110 3.09 12.16 1.40
C THR A 110 2.59 13.47 0.79
N LYS A 111 2.10 14.40 1.63
CA LYS A 111 1.32 15.59 1.22
C LYS A 111 2.09 16.64 0.41
N ASP A 112 3.28 16.34 -0.09
CA ASP A 112 4.10 17.30 -0.82
C ASP A 112 3.72 17.33 -2.31
N ASN A 113 2.66 18.11 -2.59
CA ASN A 113 2.43 18.96 -3.76
C ASN A 113 2.42 18.39 -5.19
N ASN A 114 2.33 17.08 -5.45
CA ASN A 114 2.26 16.58 -6.84
C ASN A 114 1.08 15.64 -7.13
N GLN A 115 -0.14 16.06 -6.78
CA GLN A 115 -1.36 15.35 -7.22
C GLN A 115 -1.46 15.24 -8.75
N HIS A 116 -1.02 16.26 -9.50
CA HIS A 116 -1.08 16.26 -10.97
C HIS A 116 -0.19 15.19 -11.64
N VAL A 117 0.98 14.88 -11.06
CA VAL A 117 1.91 13.87 -11.59
C VAL A 117 1.35 12.45 -11.41
N ILE A 118 0.67 12.22 -10.29
CA ILE A 118 0.05 10.93 -9.94
C ILE A 118 -1.11 10.60 -10.90
N PHE A 119 -1.94 11.60 -11.24
CA PHE A 119 -3.02 11.41 -12.21
C PHE A 119 -2.51 11.09 -13.61
N GLY A 120 -1.36 11.65 -14.01
CA GLY A 120 -0.68 11.31 -15.26
C GLY A 120 -0.21 9.86 -15.31
N LEU A 121 0.43 9.38 -14.24
CA LEU A 121 0.91 7.99 -14.13
C LEU A 121 -0.23 6.96 -14.12
N LEU A 122 -1.30 7.22 -13.37
CA LEU A 122 -2.48 6.33 -13.34
C LEU A 122 -3.16 6.26 -14.72
N ARG A 123 -3.19 7.36 -15.46
CA ARG A 123 -3.75 7.41 -16.82
C ARG A 123 -2.97 6.52 -17.79
N THR A 124 -1.63 6.54 -17.70
CA THR A 124 -0.75 5.74 -18.57
C THR A 124 -0.78 4.25 -18.21
N VAL A 125 -0.78 3.93 -16.92
CA VAL A 125 -0.68 2.53 -16.45
C VAL A 125 -1.99 1.77 -16.60
N LEU A 126 -3.13 2.39 -16.30
CA LEU A 126 -4.42 1.68 -16.24
C LEU A 126 -5.23 1.74 -17.55
N LYS A 127 -4.70 2.38 -18.61
CA LYS A 127 -5.41 2.61 -19.89
C LYS A 127 -6.87 3.08 -19.70
N ILE A 128 -7.14 3.87 -18.65
CA ILE A 128 -8.50 4.25 -18.29
C ILE A 128 -9.03 5.17 -19.39
N SER A 129 -10.11 4.74 -20.06
CA SER A 129 -10.79 5.49 -21.12
C SER A 129 -11.15 6.91 -20.65
N PRO A 130 -10.96 7.96 -21.49
CA PRO A 130 -11.32 9.34 -21.17
C PRO A 130 -12.76 9.53 -20.69
N HIS A 131 -13.70 8.66 -21.11
CA HIS A 131 -15.09 8.70 -20.66
C HIS A 131 -15.30 8.33 -19.18
N CYS A 132 -14.38 7.58 -18.56
CA CYS A 132 -14.44 7.30 -17.12
C CYS A 132 -14.00 8.51 -16.26
N TRP A 133 -13.26 9.46 -16.86
CA TRP A 133 -12.76 10.64 -16.16
C TRP A 133 -13.83 11.69 -15.96
N LYS A 134 -14.69 11.91 -16.95
CA LYS A 134 -15.79 12.88 -16.84
C LYS A 134 -16.72 12.55 -15.66
N ARG A 135 -17.01 11.26 -15.47
CA ARG A 135 -17.77 10.77 -14.29
C ARG A 135 -17.02 10.97 -12.97
N ASN A 136 -15.69 10.84 -12.93
CA ASN A 136 -14.93 11.06 -11.71
C ASN A 136 -14.82 12.55 -11.36
N GLU A 137 -14.62 13.43 -12.34
CA GLU A 137 -14.63 14.88 -12.10
C GLU A 137 -16.01 15.36 -11.64
N GLU A 138 -17.08 14.91 -12.26
CA GLU A 138 -18.47 15.16 -11.83
C GLU A 138 -18.73 14.61 -10.41
N PHE A 139 -18.20 13.43 -10.09
CA PHE A 139 -18.31 12.83 -8.76
C PHE A 139 -17.54 13.60 -7.69
N GLN A 140 -16.31 14.05 -8.00
CA GLN A 140 -15.50 14.86 -7.09
C GLN A 140 -16.09 16.27 -6.91
N ALA A 141 -16.63 16.86 -7.98
CA ALA A 141 -17.35 18.13 -7.92
C ALA A 141 -18.61 18.01 -7.05
N SER A 142 -19.38 16.93 -7.21
CA SER A 142 -20.57 16.63 -6.39
C SER A 142 -20.21 16.44 -4.91
N LYS A 143 -19.14 15.70 -4.59
CA LYS A 143 -18.67 15.58 -3.20
C LYS A 143 -18.21 16.91 -2.60
N LYS A 144 -17.44 17.71 -3.36
CA LYS A 144 -17.01 19.04 -2.89
C LYS A 144 -18.20 19.99 -2.68
N ALA A 145 -19.20 19.95 -3.55
CA ALA A 145 -20.43 20.72 -3.40
C ALA A 145 -21.19 20.30 -2.12
N LYS A 146 -21.34 18.99 -1.88
CA LYS A 146 -22.03 18.46 -0.71
C LYS A 146 -21.30 18.77 0.61
N VAL A 147 -19.97 18.75 0.61
CA VAL A 147 -19.17 19.18 1.77
C VAL A 147 -19.33 20.68 2.02
N LYS A 148 -19.32 21.51 0.97
CA LYS A 148 -19.55 22.95 1.10
C LYS A 148 -20.96 23.27 1.63
N GLU A 149 -21.98 22.57 1.14
CA GLU A 149 -23.36 22.69 1.61
C GLU A 149 -23.49 22.29 3.09
N ASN A 150 -22.92 21.15 3.49
CA ASN A 150 -22.90 20.72 4.89
C ASN A 150 -22.15 21.70 5.80
N LEU A 151 -21.06 22.31 5.31
CA LEU A 151 -20.31 23.31 6.07
C LEU A 151 -21.08 24.62 6.21
N ALA A 152 -21.79 25.04 5.15
CA ALA A 152 -22.65 26.22 5.19
C ALA A 152 -23.83 26.03 6.15
N ASN A 153 -24.48 24.87 6.15
CA ASN A 153 -25.56 24.53 7.08
C ASN A 153 -25.05 24.53 8.54
N TRP A 154 -23.87 23.96 8.78
CA TRP A 154 -23.25 23.98 10.11
C TRP A 154 -22.86 25.39 10.59
N LEU A 155 -22.45 26.28 9.68
CA LEU A 155 -22.18 27.68 10.01
C LEU A 155 -23.46 28.47 10.32
N LEU A 156 -24.56 28.18 9.62
CA LEU A 156 -25.88 28.76 9.90
C LEU A 156 -26.37 28.36 11.30
N ASP A 157 -26.23 27.09 11.68
CA ASP A 157 -26.61 26.61 13.01
C ASP A 157 -25.81 27.30 14.13
N LYS A 158 -24.51 27.55 13.92
CA LYS A 158 -23.68 28.27 14.90
C LYS A 158 -24.15 29.70 15.12
N GLU A 159 -24.56 30.41 14.08
CA GLU A 159 -25.00 31.79 14.20
C GLU A 159 -26.40 31.89 14.83
N VAL A 160 -27.27 30.91 14.55
CA VAL A 160 -28.56 30.76 15.25
C VAL A 160 -28.34 30.51 16.75
N ILE A 161 -27.39 29.63 17.11
CA ILE A 161 -27.04 29.36 18.51
C ILE A 161 -26.47 30.60 19.20
N LYS A 162 -25.58 31.36 18.54
CA LYS A 162 -25.06 32.62 19.10
C LYS A 162 -26.16 33.65 19.35
N ASN A 163 -27.09 33.80 18.41
CA ASN A 163 -28.22 34.73 18.53
C ASN A 163 -29.17 34.32 19.68
N LEU A 164 -29.44 33.03 19.85
CA LEU A 164 -30.24 32.53 20.97
C LEU A 164 -29.56 32.77 22.32
N ILE A 165 -28.25 32.53 22.42
CA ILE A 165 -27.47 32.81 23.64
C ILE A 165 -27.51 34.31 23.97
N GLN A 166 -27.40 35.17 22.96
CA GLN A 166 -27.47 36.63 23.16
C GLN A 166 -28.86 37.07 23.66
N GLN A 167 -29.93 36.55 23.05
CA GLN A 167 -31.30 36.82 23.51
C GLN A 167 -31.57 36.32 24.93
N LEU A 168 -30.98 35.19 25.33
CA LEU A 168 -31.12 34.67 26.69
C LEU A 168 -30.38 35.56 27.71
N LYS A 169 -29.18 36.04 27.39
CA LYS A 169 -28.46 37.00 28.24
C LYS A 169 -29.22 38.30 28.45
N GLU A 170 -29.85 38.83 27.40
CA GLU A 170 -30.66 40.04 27.48
C GLU A 170 -31.91 39.88 28.37
N LYS A 171 -32.48 38.66 28.40
CA LYS A 171 -33.61 38.33 29.29
C LYS A 171 -33.18 38.10 30.75
N GLU A 172 -31.95 37.64 30.98
CA GLU A 172 -31.42 37.41 32.34
C GLU A 172 -31.17 38.73 33.08
N VAL A 173 -30.76 39.79 32.36
CA VAL A 173 -30.60 41.16 32.91
C VAL A 173 -31.92 41.74 33.42
N TRP A 174 -33.06 41.30 32.90
CA TRP A 174 -34.38 41.75 33.37
C TRP A 174 -34.81 41.14 34.71
N PHE A 175 -34.23 40.00 35.12
CA PHE A 175 -34.61 39.34 36.38
C PHE A 175 -33.87 39.87 37.61
N GLU A 176 -32.69 40.48 37.43
CA GLU A 176 -31.91 41.02 38.55
C GLU A 176 -32.45 42.39 39.06
N GLY A 177 -33.36 43.03 38.33
CA GLY A 177 -33.93 44.34 38.68
C GLY A 177 -35.22 44.31 39.52
N VAL A 178 -35.82 43.14 39.80
CA VAL A 178 -37.16 43.06 40.40
C VAL A 178 -37.13 42.72 41.90
N ASN A 179 -35.97 42.38 42.48
CA ASN A 179 -35.88 41.90 43.87
C ASN A 179 -35.41 42.95 44.89
N ALA A 180 -35.83 44.20 44.70
CA ALA A 180 -35.54 45.31 45.61
C ALA A 180 -36.84 46.04 45.97
N ASN A 181 -37.74 45.39 46.70
CA ASN A 181 -38.71 45.99 47.63
C ASN A 181 -39.66 44.92 48.20
N CYS A 182 -39.16 44.10 49.13
CA CYS A 182 -40.03 43.47 50.13
C CYS A 182 -39.88 44.27 51.43
N PRO A 183 -40.87 45.11 51.80
CA PRO A 183 -40.87 45.74 53.12
C PRO A 183 -41.09 44.68 54.20
N ALA A 184 -40.30 44.79 55.28
CA ALA A 184 -40.29 43.90 56.44
C ALA A 184 -41.53 44.06 57.33
#